data_AF-A0A532TT70-F1
#
_entry.id   AF-A0A532TT70-F1
#
_cell.length_a   1.000
_cell.length_b   1.000
_cell.length_c   1.000
_cell.angle_alpha   90.00
_cell.angle_beta   90.00
_cell.angle_gamma   90.00
#
_symmetry.space_group_name_H-M   'P 1'
#
loop_
_entity.id
_entity.type
_entity.pdbx_description
1 polymer ?
#
loop_
_entity_poly.entity_id
_entity_poly.type
_entity_poly.pdbx_seq_one_letter_code
_entity_poly.pdbx_strand_id
1 'polypeptide(L)' 'MEIELNNETTDRPFNDSDNENLIKVRAIISCPSGDYIKKFRNQFPRKDLELMVVAFKIFDFMTCSKCGELLSLRLEFEI' A
#
# COMPACT_ATOMS: atom_id res chain seq x y z
N MET A 1 3.88 -4.76 -9.93
CA MET A 1 2.95 -4.96 -8.80
C MET A 1 2.97 -6.43 -8.48
N GLU A 2 3.76 -6.83 -7.49
CA GLU A 2 3.74 -8.20 -7.01
C GLU A 2 2.62 -8.30 -5.97
N ILE A 3 1.58 -9.07 -6.30
CA ILE A 3 0.49 -9.35 -5.36
C ILE A 3 0.83 -10.69 -4.73
N GLU A 4 1.48 -10.66 -3.58
CA GLU A 4 1.66 -11.86 -2.76
C GLU A 4 0.30 -12.30 -2.22
N LEU A 5 -0.32 -13.26 -2.90
CA LEU A 5 -1.35 -14.11 -2.32
C LEU A 5 -0.64 -15.20 -1.55
N ASN A 6 -0.60 -15.09 -0.22
CA ASN A 6 -0.75 -16.26 0.66
C ASN A 6 -0.98 -15.87 2.12
N ASN A 7 -1.96 -16.56 2.71
CA ASN A 7 -2.15 -16.69 4.14
C ASN A 7 -0.87 -17.26 4.76
N GLU A 8 -0.16 -16.46 5.56
CA GLU A 8 0.49 -16.85 6.82
C GLU A 8 1.35 -15.68 7.32
N THR A 9 1.01 -15.23 8.53
CA THR A 9 1.79 -14.29 9.36
C THR A 9 3.24 -14.71 9.45
N THR A 10 4.10 -14.11 8.63
CA THR A 10 5.53 -13.98 8.93
C THR A 10 5.98 -12.57 8.57
N ASP A 11 6.13 -11.73 9.60
CA ASP A 11 6.93 -10.51 9.54
C ASP A 11 8.41 -10.92 9.34
N ARG A 12 8.77 -11.28 8.10
CA ARG A 12 10.18 -11.42 7.74
C ARG A 12 10.78 -10.03 7.63
N PRO A 13 11.96 -9.79 8.24
CA PRO A 13 12.72 -8.58 7.97
C PRO A 13 13.16 -8.61 6.51
N PHE A 14 12.89 -7.53 5.79
CA PHE A 14 13.30 -7.37 4.41
C PHE A 14 14.83 -7.43 4.34
N ASN A 15 15.38 -8.29 3.47
CA ASN A 15 16.80 -8.25 3.15
C ASN A 15 17.09 -6.93 2.41
N ASP A 16 17.77 -6.01 3.08
CA ASP A 16 18.34 -4.77 2.54
C ASP A 16 19.56 -5.08 1.68
N SER A 17 19.35 -5.60 0.47
CA SER A 17 20.35 -5.39 -0.58
C SER A 17 20.02 -4.06 -1.25
N ASP A 18 20.72 -3.02 -0.81
CA ASP A 18 20.73 -1.64 -1.29
C ASP A 18 20.37 -1.50 -2.77
N ASN A 19 19.13 -1.12 -3.04
CA ASN A 19 18.77 -0.57 -4.33
C ASN A 19 18.22 0.84 -4.07
N GLU A 20 19.13 1.81 -3.93
CA GLU A 20 18.85 3.23 -3.70
C GLU A 20 17.84 3.81 -4.72
N ASN A 21 17.65 3.12 -5.84
CA ASN A 21 16.71 3.47 -6.90
C ASN A 21 15.28 2.97 -6.66
N LEU A 22 14.97 2.33 -5.53
CA LEU A 22 13.62 1.91 -5.16
C LEU A 22 13.03 2.83 -4.09
N ILE A 23 11.72 3.07 -4.24
CA ILE A 23 10.87 3.70 -3.23
C ILE A 23 10.08 2.58 -2.58
N LYS A 24 10.30 2.36 -1.29
CA LYS A 24 9.51 1.46 -0.47
C LYS A 24 8.34 2.25 0.11
N VAL A 25 7.12 1.83 -0.23
CA VAL A 25 5.90 2.49 0.23
C VAL A 25 4.93 1.47 0.81
N ARG A 26 4.40 1.78 1.98
CA ARG A 26 3.33 1.02 2.63
C ARG A 26 2.02 1.79 2.49
N ALA A 27 1.10 1.24 1.71
CA ALA A 27 -0.24 1.77 1.58
C ALA A 27 -1.13 1.15 2.67
N ILE A 28 -1.73 1.99 3.51
CA ILE A 28 -2.66 1.61 4.56
C ILE A 28 -4.02 2.13 4.17
N ILE A 29 -4.97 1.23 3.95
CA ILE A 29 -6.36 1.53 3.65
C ILE A 29 -7.17 1.27 4.91
N SER A 30 -7.99 2.23 5.33
CA SER A 30 -8.84 2.09 6.51
C SER A 30 -10.23 2.67 6.31
N CYS A 31 -11.24 2.03 6.90
CA CYS A 31 -12.59 2.57 6.99
C CYS A 31 -12.67 3.61 8.13
N PRO A 32 -13.19 4.83 7.89
CA PRO A 32 -13.26 5.85 8.93
C PRO A 32 -14.26 5.52 10.04
N SER A 33 -15.41 4.92 9.73
CA SER A 33 -16.42 4.54 10.72
C SER A 33 -16.43 3.05 11.10
N GLY A 34 -15.37 2.29 10.76
CA GLY A 34 -15.36 0.84 10.92
C GLY A 34 -14.02 0.28 11.38
N ASP A 35 -13.96 -1.05 11.50
CA ASP A 35 -12.79 -1.82 11.92
C ASP A 35 -11.90 -2.27 10.76
N TYR A 36 -12.35 -2.04 9.51
CA TYR A 36 -11.62 -2.48 8.32
C TYR A 36 -10.30 -1.71 8.17
N ILE A 37 -9.20 -2.46 8.17
CA ILE A 37 -7.85 -1.97 7.87
C ILE A 37 -7.15 -3.01 6.98
N LYS A 38 -6.52 -2.56 5.90
CA LYS A 38 -5.68 -3.40 5.03
C LYS A 38 -4.37 -2.69 4.71
N LYS A 39 -3.25 -3.42 4.79
CA LYS A 39 -1.91 -2.88 4.57
C LYS A 39 -1.28 -3.58 3.38
N PHE A 40 -0.67 -2.80 2.49
CA PHE A 40 0.02 -3.28 1.30
C PHE A 40 1.44 -2.73 1.30
N ARG A 41 2.43 -3.59 1.14
CA ARG A 41 3.81 -3.20 0.91
C ARG A 41 4.04 -3.17 -0.59
N ASN A 42 4.48 -2.05 -1.12
CA ASN A 42 4.79 -1.88 -2.53
C ASN A 42 6.20 -1.30 -2.69
N GLN A 43 6.81 -1.62 -3.81
CA GLN A 43 8.10 -1.08 -4.21
C GLN A 43 7.97 -0.53 -5.63
N PHE A 44 8.49 0.68 -5.84
CA PHE A 44 8.48 1.33 -7.13
C PHE A 44 9.88 1.81 -7.48
N PRO A 45 10.37 1.62 -8.71
CA PRO A 45 11.54 2.34 -9.18
C PRO A 45 11.31 3.85 -9.08
N ARG A 46 12.30 4.62 -8.61
CA ARG A 46 12.21 6.09 -8.51
C ARG A 46 11.84 6.76 -9.83
N LYS A 47 12.30 6.20 -10.95
CA LYS A 47 11.96 6.64 -12.31
C LYS A 47 10.46 6.53 -12.63
N ASP A 48 9.73 5.68 -11.91
CA ASP A 48 8.31 5.37 -12.14
C ASP A 48 7.42 6.02 -11.04
N LEU A 49 7.90 7.08 -10.38
CA LEU A 49 7.16 7.80 -9.34
C LEU A 49 5.78 8.29 -9.81
N GLU A 50 5.68 8.75 -11.06
CA GLU A 50 4.41 9.20 -11.63
C GLU A 50 3.40 8.04 -11.74
N LEU A 51 3.87 6.86 -12.15
CA LEU A 51 3.06 5.64 -12.20
C LEU A 51 2.56 5.23 -10.81
N MET A 52 3.38 5.40 -9.78
CA MET A 52 2.97 5.18 -8.38
C MET A 52 1.80 6.10 -8.00
N VAL A 53 1.87 7.39 -8.34
CA VAL A 53 0.80 8.36 -8.03
C VAL A 53 -0.51 7.97 -8.74
N VAL A 54 -0.45 7.58 -10.00
CA VAL A 54 -1.62 7.12 -10.76
C VAL A 54 -2.20 5.84 -10.16
N ALA A 55 -1.35 4.88 -9.78
CA ALA A 55 -1.79 3.63 -9.17
C ALA A 55 -2.54 3.87 -7.85
N PHE A 56 -2.13 4.87 -7.06
CA PHE A 56 -2.80 5.18 -5.81
C PHE A 56 -4.12 5.94 -5.97
N LYS A 57 -4.38 6.59 -7.11
CA LYS A 57 -5.66 7.27 -7.36
C LYS A 57 -6.87 6.34 -7.36
N ILE A 58 -6.69 5.05 -7.60
CA ILE A 58 -7.80 4.09 -7.55
C ILE A 58 -8.46 4.03 -6.18
N PHE A 59 -7.71 4.33 -5.11
CA PHE A 59 -8.20 4.28 -3.74
C PHE A 59 -9.20 5.40 -3.42
N ASP A 60 -9.16 6.52 -4.15
CA ASP A 60 -10.11 7.65 -3.98
C ASP A 60 -11.56 7.23 -4.27
N PHE A 61 -11.75 6.13 -5.00
CA PHE A 61 -13.07 5.62 -5.40
C PHE A 61 -13.49 4.35 -4.65
N MET A 62 -12.66 3.85 -3.74
CA MET A 62 -12.99 2.65 -2.98
C MET A 62 -13.88 2.97 -1.79
N THR A 63 -14.92 2.15 -1.59
CA THR A 63 -15.84 2.25 -0.46
C THR A 63 -15.75 1.02 0.45
N CYS A 64 -16.08 1.21 1.72
CA CYS A 64 -16.24 0.12 2.67
C CYS A 64 -17.49 -0.68 2.34
N SER A 65 -17.36 -1.99 2.20
CA SER A 65 -18.50 -2.87 1.89
C SER A 65 -19.54 -2.98 3.02
N LYS A 66 -19.17 -2.63 4.26
CA LYS A 66 -20.07 -2.67 5.42
C LYS A 66 -20.88 -1.38 5.60
N CYS A 67 -20.22 -0.21 5.58
CA CYS A 67 -20.86 1.08 5.88
C CYS A 67 -21.04 1.99 4.65
N GLY A 68 -20.46 1.65 3.50
CA GLY A 68 -20.57 2.44 2.27
C GLY A 68 -19.70 3.70 2.20
N GLU A 69 -19.01 4.06 3.28
CA GLU A 69 -18.13 5.23 3.32
C GLU A 69 -16.88 5.04 2.45
N LEU A 70 -16.31 6.15 1.98
CA LEU A 70 -15.03 6.15 1.28
C LEU A 70 -13.90 5.67 2.19
N LEU A 71 -13.05 4.80 1.66
CA LEU A 71 -11.88 4.33 2.37
C LEU A 71 -10.80 5.42 2.40
N SER A 72 -10.14 5.56 3.54
CA SER A 72 -9.00 6.46 3.71
C SER A 72 -7.71 5.75 3.33
N LEU A 73 -6.89 6.40 2.51
CA LEU A 73 -5.54 5.95 2.16
C LEU A 73 -4.49 6.75 2.92
N ARG A 74 -3.60 6.07 3.63
CA ARG A 74 -2.38 6.62 4.21
C ARG A 74 -1.17 5.93 3.61
N LEU A 75 -0.20 6.70 3.15
CA LEU A 75 1.08 6.20 2.62
C LEU A 75 2.17 6.41 3.67
N GLU A 76 2.92 5.36 3.96
CA GLU A 76 4.16 5.43 4.76
C GLU A 76 5.33 5.11 3.86
N PHE A 77 6.28 6.03 3.75
CA PHE A 77 7.49 5.86 2.95
C PHE A 77 8.65 5.53 3.89
N GLU A 78 9.39 4.47 3.58
CA GLU A 78 10.67 4.19 4.21
C GLU A 78 11.74 4.83 3.31
N ILE A 79 12.30 5.98 3.77
CA ILE A 79 13.34 6.75 3.08
C ILE A 79 14.71 6.37 3.65
#